data_AF-A0A357VMA6-F1
#
_entry.id   AF-A0A357VMA6-F1
#
_cell.length_a   1.000
_cell.length_b   1.000
_cell.length_c   1.000
_cell.angle_alpha   90.00
_cell.angle_beta   90.00
_cell.angle_gamma   90.00
#
_symmetry.space_group_name_H-M   'P 1'
#
loop_
_entity.id
_entity.type
_entity.pdbx_description
1 polymer ?
#
loop_
_entity_poly.entity_id
_entity_poly.type
_entity_poly.pdbx_seq_one_letter_code
_entity_poly.pdbx_strand_id
1 'polypeptide(L)'
;MITKVKNLFKGEHRPKLMALDFIKYIGPGLLVTVGFIDPGNWASNVAAGSSYGYKLLWMVTLSTIMLIILQHNAAHLGIVTGYCMSEAATKFLKPFTSRL
;
A
#
# COMPACT_ATOMS: atom_id res chain seq x y z
N MET A 1 17.76 44.50 15.11
CA MET A 1 16.44 44.05 14.60
C MET A 1 16.54 43.22 13.31
N ILE A 2 17.43 43.57 12.37
CA ILE A 2 17.55 42.95 11.03
C ILE A 2 18.09 41.49 11.07
N THR A 3 18.93 41.15 12.04
CA THR A 3 19.54 39.80 12.17
C THR A 3 18.54 38.71 12.56
N LYS A 4 17.46 39.07 13.28
CA LYS A 4 16.44 38.12 13.76
C LYS A 4 15.50 37.67 12.64
N VAL A 5 15.26 38.54 11.65
CA VAL A 5 14.43 38.24 10.46
C VAL A 5 15.15 37.29 9.50
N LYS A 6 16.47 37.46 9.29
CA LYS A 6 17.26 36.53 8.44
C LYS A 6 17.33 35.11 9.02
N ASN A 7 17.30 34.97 10.34
CA ASN A 7 17.27 33.65 11.00
C ASN A 7 15.87 33.01 10.99
N LEU A 8 14.81 33.80 10.80
CA LEU A 8 13.43 33.28 10.70
C LEU A 8 13.18 32.54 9.37
N PHE A 9 13.94 32.88 8.32
CA PHE A 9 13.87 32.23 7.00
C PHE A 9 15.01 31.25 6.73
N LYS A 10 15.83 30.92 7.74
CA LYS A 10 16.94 29.97 7.62
C LYS A 10 16.48 28.54 7.89
N GLY A 11 15.36 28.15 7.31
CA GLY A 11 14.95 26.76 7.20
C GLY A 11 15.63 26.16 5.98
N GLU A 12 16.75 25.46 6.16
CA GLU A 12 17.34 24.66 5.09
C GLU A 12 16.40 23.50 4.73
N HIS A 13 15.38 23.76 3.93
CA HIS A 13 14.75 22.74 3.10
C HIS A 13 15.77 22.38 2.02
N ARG A 14 16.71 21.51 2.37
CA ARG A 14 17.55 20.84 1.37
C ARG A 14 16.64 19.83 0.68
N PRO A 15 16.26 19.97 -0.60
CA PRO A 15 15.57 18.92 -1.34
C PRO A 15 16.62 17.85 -1.68
N LYS A 16 17.19 17.19 -0.66
CA LYS A 16 18.05 16.05 -0.88
C LYS A 16 17.16 14.93 -1.39
N LEU A 17 17.21 14.71 -2.70
CA LEU A 17 16.75 13.53 -3.42
C LEU A 17 15.59 12.75 -2.77
N MET A 18 14.41 13.37 -2.78
CA MET A 18 13.14 12.75 -2.38
C MET A 18 12.90 11.38 -3.06
N ALA A 19 13.45 11.19 -4.26
CA ALA A 19 13.42 9.91 -4.99
C ALA A 19 14.30 8.81 -4.37
N LEU A 20 15.48 9.14 -3.82
CA LEU A 20 16.34 8.15 -3.17
C LEU A 20 15.75 7.69 -1.84
N ASP A 21 15.16 8.62 -1.08
CA ASP A 21 14.46 8.28 0.16
C ASP A 21 13.22 7.42 -0.12
N PHE A 22 12.49 7.69 -1.21
CA PHE A 22 11.35 6.86 -1.62
C PHE A 22 11.74 5.41 -1.92
N ILE A 23 12.85 5.19 -2.64
CA ILE A 23 13.36 3.85 -2.97
C ILE A 23 13.66 3.04 -1.69
N LYS A 24 14.08 3.70 -0.60
CA LYS A 24 14.33 3.03 0.68
C LYS A 24 13.06 2.43 1.30
N TYR A 25 11.88 3.03 1.06
CA TYR A 25 10.61 2.62 1.66
C TYR A 25 9.69 1.85 0.69
N ILE A 26 10.08 1.68 -0.58
CA ILE A 26 9.26 1.00 -1.60
C ILE A 26 9.21 -0.53 -1.42
N GLY A 27 10.19 -1.10 -0.72
CA GLY A 27 10.39 -2.56 -0.58
C GLY A 27 9.15 -3.34 -0.15
N PRO A 28 8.47 -2.98 0.95
CA PRO A 28 7.26 -3.67 1.40
C PRO A 28 6.13 -3.64 0.37
N GLY A 29 5.96 -2.52 -0.35
CA GLY A 29 4.96 -2.40 -1.40
C GLY A 29 5.24 -3.36 -2.56
N LEU A 30 6.50 -3.45 -3.00
CA LEU A 30 6.90 -4.37 -4.07
C LEU A 30 6.66 -5.84 -3.69
N LEU A 31 6.99 -6.24 -2.46
CA LEU A 31 6.74 -7.60 -1.98
C LEU A 31 5.25 -7.97 -2.05
N VAL A 32 4.37 -7.05 -1.68
CA VAL A 32 2.92 -7.24 -1.80
C VAL A 32 2.51 -7.37 -3.27
N THR A 33 3.01 -6.50 -4.16
CA THR A 33 2.62 -6.55 -5.58
C THR A 33 3.00 -7.85 -6.27
N VAL A 34 4.12 -8.48 -5.91
CA VAL A 34 4.52 -9.79 -6.47
C VAL A 34 3.48 -10.86 -6.14
N GLY A 35 2.85 -10.80 -4.97
CA GLY A 35 1.76 -11.71 -4.60
C GLY A 35 0.49 -11.54 -5.44
N PHE A 36 0.27 -10.37 -6.05
CA PHE A 36 -0.86 -10.13 -6.97
C PHE A 36 -0.59 -10.53 -8.42
N ILE A 37 0.69 -10.65 -8.78
CA ILE A 37 1.15 -11.06 -10.11
C ILE A 37 1.48 -12.57 -10.07
N ASP A 38 0.60 -13.34 -9.43
CA ASP A 38 0.73 -14.79 -9.35
C ASP A 38 0.13 -15.49 -10.59
N PRO A 39 0.60 -16.70 -10.94
CA PRO A 39 0.10 -17.44 -12.10
C PRO A 39 -1.42 -17.71 -12.07
N GLY A 40 -2.04 -17.76 -10.89
CA GLY A 40 -3.46 -18.00 -10.73
C GLY A 40 -4.30 -16.81 -11.19
N ASN A 41 -3.92 -15.60 -10.77
CA ASN A 41 -4.57 -14.37 -11.23
C ASN A 41 -4.42 -14.18 -12.75
N TRP A 42 -3.25 -14.51 -13.29
CA TRP A 42 -3.02 -14.50 -14.74
C TRP A 42 -3.92 -15.49 -15.50
N ALA A 43 -4.03 -16.73 -15.03
CA ALA A 43 -4.88 -17.73 -15.67
C ALA A 43 -6.36 -17.29 -15.72
N SER A 44 -6.87 -16.74 -14.61
CA SER A 44 -8.25 -16.23 -14.54
C SER A 44 -8.47 -15.05 -15.49
N ASN A 45 -7.57 -14.06 -15.51
CA ASN A 45 -7.69 -12.89 -16.38
C ASN A 45 -7.56 -13.25 -17.86
N VAL A 46 -6.69 -14.21 -18.23
CA VAL A 46 -6.55 -14.69 -19.60
C VAL A 46 -7.78 -15.49 -20.03
N ALA A 47 -8.30 -16.37 -19.18
CA ALA A 47 -9.52 -17.12 -19.47
C ALA A 47 -10.74 -16.19 -19.63
N ALA A 48 -10.86 -15.20 -18.73
CA ALA A 48 -11.87 -14.16 -18.80
C ALA A 48 -11.75 -13.31 -20.08
N GLY A 49 -10.52 -12.91 -20.44
CA GLY A 49 -10.23 -12.17 -21.67
C GLY A 49 -10.55 -12.99 -22.93
N SER A 50 -10.26 -14.29 -22.93
CA SER A 50 -10.61 -15.19 -24.04
C SER A 50 -12.12 -15.38 -24.20
N SER A 51 -12.87 -15.38 -23.10
CA SER A 51 -14.31 -15.67 -23.11
C SER A 51 -15.17 -14.42 -23.34
N TYR A 52 -14.74 -13.28 -22.81
CA TYR A 52 -15.53 -12.04 -22.77
C TYR A 52 -14.84 -10.84 -23.45
N GLY A 53 -13.62 -11.00 -23.96
CA GLY A 53 -12.83 -9.92 -24.54
C GLY A 53 -12.60 -8.79 -23.54
N TYR A 54 -12.75 -7.54 -24.00
CA TYR A 54 -12.56 -6.35 -23.18
C TYR A 54 -13.75 -6.00 -22.26
N LYS A 55 -14.84 -6.77 -22.29
CA LYS A 55 -16.04 -6.45 -21.49
C LYS A 55 -15.80 -6.50 -19.99
N LEU A 56 -14.81 -7.25 -19.51
CA LEU A 56 -14.47 -7.33 -18.08
C LEU A 56 -13.42 -6.32 -17.62
N LEU A 57 -12.89 -5.48 -18.52
CA LEU A 57 -11.82 -4.55 -18.15
C LEU A 57 -12.24 -3.58 -17.03
N TRP A 58 -13.51 -3.14 -17.02
CA TRP A 58 -14.04 -2.29 -15.98
C TRP A 58 -14.05 -2.95 -14.59
N MET A 59 -14.33 -4.27 -14.52
CA MET A 59 -14.26 -5.04 -13.27
C MET A 59 -12.82 -5.11 -12.74
N VAL A 60 -11.84 -5.30 -13.64
CA VAL A 60 -10.42 -5.32 -13.27
C VAL A 60 -9.98 -3.95 -12.73
N THR A 61 -10.43 -2.85 -13.34
CA THR A 61 -10.13 -1.51 -12.85
C THR A 61 -10.75 -1.24 -11.47
N LEU A 62 -12.01 -1.65 -11.26
CA LEU A 62 -12.68 -1.50 -9.96
C LEU A 62 -11.98 -2.32 -8.88
N SER A 63 -11.62 -3.57 -9.19
CA SER A 63 -10.86 -4.44 -8.29
C SER A 63 -9.53 -3.82 -7.86
N THR A 64 -8.81 -3.21 -8.81
CA THR A 64 -7.53 -2.55 -8.54
C THR A 64 -7.69 -1.33 -7.62
N ILE A 65 -8.74 -0.53 -7.80
CA ILE A 65 -9.04 0.61 -6.91
C ILE A 65 -9.33 0.12 -5.49
N MET A 66 -10.16 -0.91 -5.36
CA MET A 66 -10.49 -1.50 -4.06
C MET A 66 -9.22 -2.06 -3.38
N LEU A 67 -8.36 -2.70 -4.16
CA LEU A 67 -7.08 -3.21 -3.67
C LEU A 67 -6.19 -2.10 -3.10
N ILE A 68 -6.04 -0.98 -3.80
CA ILE A 68 -5.23 0.16 -3.35
C ILE A 68 -5.74 0.69 -2.00
N ILE A 69 -7.06 0.83 -1.84
CA ILE A 69 -7.68 1.32 -0.61
C ILE A 69 -7.43 0.36 0.56
N LEU A 70 -7.65 -0.94 0.34
CA LEU A 70 -7.44 -1.97 1.37
C LEU A 70 -5.97 -2.06 1.78
N GLN A 71 -5.06 -2.06 0.80
CA GLN A 71 -3.63 -2.15 1.07
C GLN A 71 -3.10 -0.90 1.77
N HIS A 72 -3.64 0.28 1.45
CA HIS A 72 -3.33 1.51 2.16
C HIS A 72 -3.75 1.44 3.63
N ASN A 73 -4.96 0.97 3.93
CA ASN A 73 -5.43 0.80 5.31
C ASN A 73 -4.60 -0.23 6.09
N ALA A 74 -4.23 -1.34 5.45
CA ALA A 74 -3.36 -2.35 6.07
C ALA A 74 -1.96 -1.79 6.38
N ALA A 75 -1.38 -1.05 5.45
CA ALA A 75 -0.10 -0.38 5.67
C ALA A 75 -0.20 0.68 6.78
N HIS A 76 -1.25 1.50 6.77
CA HIS A 76 -1.49 2.51 7.79
C HIS A 76 -1.63 1.89 9.19
N LEU A 77 -2.38 0.79 9.32
CA LEU A 77 -2.49 0.04 10.57
C LEU A 77 -1.13 -0.42 11.08
N GLY A 78 -0.32 -1.04 10.21
CA GLY A 78 1.02 -1.52 10.57
C GLY A 78 1.97 -0.39 10.97
N ILE A 79 1.93 0.75 10.27
CA ILE A 79 2.78 1.92 10.56
C ILE A 79 2.41 2.57 11.90
N VAL A 80 1.11 2.74 12.19
CA VAL A 80 0.65 3.45 13.40
C VAL A 80 0.73 2.57 14.63
N THR A 81 0.37 1.29 14.52
CA THR A 81 0.25 0.40 15.70
C THR A 81 1.47 -0.48 15.93
N GLY A 82 2.29 -0.70 14.90
CA GLY A 82 3.40 -1.66 14.93
C GLY A 82 2.98 -3.13 14.88
N TYR A 83 1.68 -3.44 14.79
CA TYR A 83 1.16 -4.81 14.69
C TYR A 83 0.89 -5.19 13.24
N CYS A 84 1.14 -6.45 12.87
CA CYS A 84 0.62 -6.99 11.63
C CYS A 84 -0.89 -7.28 11.74
N MET A 85 -1.57 -7.45 10.61
CA MET A 85 -3.03 -7.59 10.58
C MET A 85 -3.52 -8.81 11.40
N SER A 86 -2.77 -9.91 11.44
CA SER A 86 -3.09 -11.10 12.24
C SER A 86 -2.88 -10.87 13.75
N GLU A 87 -1.85 -10.11 14.14
CA GLU A 87 -1.62 -9.71 15.54
C GLU A 87 -2.71 -8.75 16.03
N ALA A 88 -3.07 -7.76 15.22
CA ALA A 88 -4.16 -6.83 15.52
C ALA A 88 -5.50 -7.57 15.63
N ALA A 89 -5.78 -8.49 14.70
CA ALA A 89 -6.96 -9.35 14.76
C ALA A 89 -6.99 -10.14 16.07
N THR A 90 -5.88 -10.76 16.46
CA THR A 90 -5.81 -11.55 17.69
C THR A 90 -6.00 -10.73 18.96
N LYS A 91 -5.49 -9.50 18.97
CA LYS A 91 -5.54 -8.62 20.14
C LYS A 91 -6.90 -7.95 20.34
N PHE A 92 -7.58 -7.58 19.26
CA PHE A 92 -8.80 -6.77 19.31
C PHE A 92 -10.10 -7.55 19.06
N LEU A 93 -10.04 -8.74 18.46
CA LEU A 93 -11.22 -9.59 18.25
C LEU A 93 -11.47 -10.53 19.44
N LYS A 94 -12.71 -10.99 19.57
CA LYS A 94 -13.09 -11.98 20.59
C LYS A 94 -12.36 -13.31 20.33
N PRO A 95 -12.04 -14.09 21.37
CA PRO A 95 -11.20 -15.29 21.27
C PRO A 95 -11.73 -16.38 20.33
N PHE A 96 -13.03 -16.37 20.02
CA PHE A 96 -13.65 -17.31 19.08
C PHE A 96 -13.30 -16.99 17.61
N THR A 97 -13.24 -15.70 17.24
CA THR A 97 -12.91 -15.27 15.88
C THR A 97 -11.40 -15.08 15.66
N SER A 98 -10.61 -14.95 16.73
CA SER A 98 -9.16 -14.77 16.63
C SER A 98 -8.36 -16.08 16.43
N ARG A 99 -8.99 -17.25 16.67
CA ARG A 99 -8.35 -18.57 16.63
C ARG A 99 -8.78 -19.42 15.43
N LEU A 100 -9.54 -18.81 14.52
CA LEU A 100 -10.00 -19.39 13.26
C LEU A 100 -9.04 -18.97 12.15
#